data_AF-A0A834K6X6-F1
#
_entry.id   AF-A0A834K6X6-F1
#
_cell.length_a   1.000
_cell.length_b   1.000
_cell.length_c   1.000
_cell.angle_alpha   90.00
_cell.angle_beta   90.00
_cell.angle_gamma   90.00
#
_symmetry.space_group_name_H-M   'P 1'
#
loop_
_entity.id
_entity.type
_entity.pdbx_description
1 polymer ?
#
loop_
_entity_poly.entity_id
_entity_poly.type
_entity_poly.pdbx_seq_one_letter_code
_entity_poly.pdbx_strand_id
1 'polypeptide(L)'
;MDFDSAYIDPLIDDWLEQLHEGIKEQENMVRADDEFYMPFVGIPASVISAIFKITHHLELGTDTKYLTIHLYDKFMCNYFWEVYKTESKSGATEASWSKICKTISNRSKLYLISCLQLASKVDLHSKSLSISQLICILRWIDRKKEYTKNTIITSEFKVFKTLGFKMPFCTPLQCIEVLLAATGLRHTSNIYETSINLLDLAYLQHEQLYSHVQCLAQGRISKSEVDKRNLMALKTNSLFLGGCIILCATFFLYFDNNIAKGIATKLADLVDTTYTDIWDVANILLVLAIQE
;
A
#
# COMPACT_ATOMS: atom_id res chain seq x y z
N MET A 1 11.84 -27.75 20.32
CA MET A 1 10.46 -27.31 20.03
C MET A 1 10.50 -25.81 20.13
N ASP A 2 10.40 -25.14 18.99
CA ASP A 2 10.28 -23.69 18.95
C ASP A 2 8.84 -23.38 19.39
N PHE A 3 8.67 -22.79 20.58
CA PHE A 3 7.34 -22.62 21.17
C PHE A 3 6.44 -21.75 20.29
N ASP A 4 7.03 -20.87 19.47
CA ASP A 4 6.31 -19.98 18.55
C ASP A 4 5.64 -20.74 17.39
N SER A 5 6.28 -21.76 16.81
CA SER A 5 5.69 -22.48 15.66
C SER A 5 4.43 -23.26 16.06
N ALA A 6 4.40 -23.82 17.28
CA ALA A 6 3.27 -24.59 17.78
C ALA A 6 1.97 -23.77 17.93
N TYR A 7 2.05 -22.44 18.08
CA TYR A 7 0.89 -21.55 18.16
C TYR A 7 0.58 -20.84 16.83
N ILE A 8 1.59 -20.67 15.97
CA ILE A 8 1.46 -19.97 14.70
C ILE A 8 0.92 -20.91 13.62
N ASP A 9 1.48 -22.11 13.49
CA ASP A 9 1.14 -23.05 12.43
C ASP A 9 -0.37 -23.34 12.35
N PRO A 10 -1.12 -23.51 13.47
CA PRO A 10 -2.57 -23.73 13.42
C PRO A 10 -3.40 -22.51 12.97
N LEU A 11 -2.83 -21.30 13.00
CA LEU A 11 -3.54 -20.06 12.69
C LEU A 11 -3.24 -19.53 11.28
N ILE A 12 -2.26 -20.11 10.58
CA ILE A 12 -1.84 -19.64 9.25
C ILE A 12 -2.99 -19.71 8.26
N ASP A 13 -3.75 -20.81 8.26
CA ASP A 13 -4.87 -20.99 7.34
C ASP A 13 -5.97 -19.95 7.58
N ASP A 14 -6.33 -19.71 8.85
CA ASP A 14 -7.30 -18.68 9.26
C ASP A 14 -6.83 -17.27 8.86
N TRP A 15 -5.53 -16.97 9.03
CA TRP A 15 -4.96 -15.68 8.63
C TRP A 15 -4.96 -15.49 7.12
N LEU A 16 -4.63 -16.54 6.36
CA LEU A 16 -4.68 -16.52 4.90
C LEU A 16 -6.11 -16.32 4.41
N GLU A 17 -7.09 -17.00 5.01
CA GLU A 17 -8.50 -16.83 4.67
C GLU A 17 -8.95 -15.38 4.92
N GLN A 18 -8.59 -14.80 6.07
CA GLN A 18 -8.90 -13.41 6.38
C GLN A 18 -8.23 -12.41 5.41
N LEU A 19 -6.97 -12.66 5.02
CA LEU A 19 -6.28 -11.83 4.02
C LEU A 19 -6.96 -11.93 2.64
N HIS A 20 -7.35 -13.14 2.23
CA HIS A 20 -8.08 -13.38 0.99
C HIS A 20 -9.43 -12.67 0.96
N GLU A 21 -10.20 -12.74 2.05
CA GLU A 21 -11.47 -12.05 2.18
C GLU A 21 -11.27 -10.52 2.05
N GLY A 22 -10.32 -9.96 2.81
CA GLY A 22 -10.03 -8.52 2.76
C GLY A 22 -9.55 -8.04 1.40
N ILE A 23 -8.76 -8.83 0.67
CA ILE A 23 -8.31 -8.49 -0.68
C ILE A 23 -9.45 -8.60 -1.69
N LYS A 24 -10.28 -9.65 -1.61
CA LYS A 24 -11.47 -9.79 -2.47
C LYS A 24 -12.44 -8.62 -2.28
N GLU A 25 -12.64 -8.16 -1.04
CA GLU A 25 -13.43 -6.95 -0.78
C GLU A 25 -12.85 -5.73 -1.50
N GLN A 26 -11.53 -5.52 -1.44
CA GLN A 26 -10.88 -4.40 -2.12
C GLN A 26 -10.97 -4.49 -3.65
N GLU A 27 -10.73 -5.68 -4.23
CA GLU A 27 -10.87 -5.90 -5.67
C GLU A 27 -12.31 -5.66 -6.14
N ASN A 28 -13.29 -6.10 -5.36
CA ASN A 28 -14.72 -5.89 -5.67
C ASN A 28 -15.06 -4.39 -5.65
N MET A 29 -14.50 -3.60 -4.73
CA MET A 29 -14.66 -2.14 -4.74
C MET A 29 -14.10 -1.49 -6.02
N VAL A 30 -12.97 -1.98 -6.52
CA VAL A 30 -12.36 -1.49 -7.79
C VAL A 30 -13.19 -1.90 -9.01
N ARG A 31 -13.74 -3.12 -8.99
CA ARG A 31 -14.53 -3.69 -10.10
C ARG A 31 -15.97 -3.18 -10.13
N ALA A 32 -16.50 -2.66 -9.03
CA ALA A 32 -17.84 -2.06 -8.99
C ALA A 32 -17.95 -0.90 -10.00
N ASP A 33 -19.04 -0.86 -10.76
CA ASP A 33 -19.30 0.21 -11.74
C ASP A 33 -19.80 1.51 -11.06
N ASP A 34 -20.31 1.36 -9.84
CA ASP A 34 -21.05 2.35 -9.06
C ASP A 34 -20.12 3.26 -8.21
N GLU A 35 -18.92 2.78 -7.92
CA GLU A 35 -17.94 3.43 -7.04
C GLU A 35 -16.70 3.86 -7.84
N PHE A 36 -16.39 5.16 -7.77
CA PHE A 36 -15.15 5.70 -8.32
C PHE A 36 -14.01 5.44 -7.33
N TYR A 37 -13.51 4.21 -7.28
CA TYR A 37 -12.27 3.88 -6.59
C TYR A 37 -11.18 3.59 -7.61
N MET A 38 -10.21 4.51 -7.71
CA MET A 38 -9.06 4.39 -8.61
C MET A 38 -7.77 4.37 -7.78
N PRO A 39 -7.32 3.17 -7.35
CA PRO A 39 -6.23 3.03 -6.41
C PRO A 39 -4.91 3.58 -6.98
N PHE A 40 -4.12 4.21 -6.11
CA PHE A 40 -2.81 4.79 -6.39
C PHE A 40 -2.77 5.90 -7.47
N VAL A 41 -3.91 6.41 -7.92
CA VAL A 41 -3.95 7.56 -8.86
C VAL A 41 -3.55 8.87 -8.17
N GLY A 42 -3.88 9.00 -6.87
CA GLY A 42 -3.66 10.22 -6.10
C GLY A 42 -2.31 10.29 -5.38
N ILE A 43 -1.45 9.26 -5.50
CA ILE A 43 -0.20 9.15 -4.75
C ILE A 43 1.00 9.04 -5.68
N PRO A 44 1.64 10.16 -6.04
CA PRO A 44 2.89 10.12 -6.80
C PRO A 44 4.06 9.64 -5.92
N ALA A 45 5.14 9.18 -6.56
CA ALA A 45 6.37 8.72 -5.90
C ALA A 45 6.96 9.76 -4.92
N SER A 46 6.77 11.06 -5.17
CA SER A 46 7.21 12.12 -4.26
C SER A 46 6.48 12.12 -2.91
N VAL A 47 5.20 11.72 -2.89
CA VAL A 47 4.43 11.57 -1.64
C VAL A 47 4.89 10.33 -0.90
N ILE A 48 5.11 9.21 -1.59
CA ILE A 48 5.66 7.97 -1.00
C ILE A 48 7.03 8.25 -0.36
N SER A 49 7.93 8.90 -1.10
CA SER A 49 9.24 9.31 -0.59
C SER A 49 9.14 10.23 0.62
N ALA A 50 8.16 11.15 0.64
CA ALA A 50 7.93 12.01 1.80
C ALA A 50 7.45 11.20 3.02
N ILE A 51 6.53 10.25 2.84
CA ILE A 51 6.07 9.35 3.91
C ILE A 51 7.27 8.61 4.50
N PHE A 52 8.09 7.97 3.66
CA PHE A 52 9.24 7.19 4.11
C PHE A 52 10.25 8.03 4.90
N LYS A 53 10.55 9.24 4.41
CA LYS A 53 11.45 10.18 5.11
C LYS A 53 10.88 10.63 6.46
N ILE A 54 9.57 10.92 6.52
CA ILE A 54 8.91 11.36 7.75
C ILE A 54 8.86 10.22 8.78
N THR A 55 8.47 9.01 8.36
CA THR A 55 8.39 7.84 9.24
C THR A 55 9.76 7.46 9.77
N HIS A 56 10.79 7.53 8.92
CA HIS A 56 12.19 7.30 9.34
C HIS A 56 12.66 8.36 10.35
N HIS A 57 12.44 9.65 10.07
CA HIS A 57 12.81 10.74 10.98
C HIS A 57 12.10 10.65 12.34
N LEU A 58 10.88 10.09 12.37
CA LEU A 58 10.11 9.90 13.59
C LEU A 58 10.37 8.56 14.28
N GLU A 59 11.22 7.70 13.73
CA GLU A 59 11.50 6.35 14.25
C GLU A 59 10.20 5.54 14.45
N LEU A 60 9.26 5.63 13.50
CA LEU A 60 8.02 4.86 13.54
C LEU A 60 8.25 3.42 13.08
N GLY A 61 7.34 2.52 13.48
CA GLY A 61 7.39 1.12 13.08
C GLY A 61 7.29 0.94 11.57
N THR A 62 7.87 -0.16 11.08
CA THR A 62 7.98 -0.43 9.63
C THR A 62 6.63 -0.48 8.94
N ASP A 63 5.58 -1.00 9.59
CA ASP A 63 4.25 -1.07 8.99
C ASP A 63 3.57 0.30 8.85
N THR A 64 3.89 1.25 9.75
CA THR A 64 3.28 2.58 9.78
C THR A 64 3.39 3.30 8.42
N LYS A 65 4.52 3.15 7.69
CA LYS A 65 4.69 3.80 6.38
C LYS A 65 3.76 3.23 5.32
N TYR A 66 3.57 1.92 5.27
CA TYR A 66 2.68 1.27 4.31
C TYR A 66 1.22 1.54 4.66
N LEU A 67 0.85 1.43 5.93
CA LEU A 67 -0.49 1.75 6.41
C LEU A 67 -0.86 3.21 6.10
N THR A 68 0.08 4.13 6.24
CA THR A 68 -0.11 5.54 5.87
C THR A 68 -0.40 5.72 4.39
N ILE A 69 0.34 5.01 3.51
CA ILE A 69 0.13 5.07 2.05
C ILE A 69 -1.30 4.61 1.71
N HIS A 70 -1.71 3.45 2.22
CA HIS A 70 -3.04 2.88 1.96
C HIS A 70 -4.17 3.75 2.51
N LEU A 71 -4.02 4.26 3.73
CA LEU A 71 -4.98 5.19 4.33
C LEU A 71 -5.13 6.46 3.49
N TYR A 72 -4.00 7.04 3.08
CA TYR A 72 -4.00 8.27 2.31
C TYR A 72 -4.60 8.06 0.93
N ASP A 73 -4.33 6.93 0.27
CA ASP A 73 -4.86 6.60 -1.06
C ASP A 73 -6.38 6.51 -1.02
N LYS A 74 -6.88 5.67 -0.12
CA LYS A 74 -8.31 5.42 0.07
C LYS A 74 -9.04 6.68 0.49
N PHE A 75 -8.46 7.46 1.41
CA PHE A 75 -9.05 8.72 1.85
C PHE A 75 -9.13 9.72 0.69
N MET A 76 -8.06 9.90 -0.08
CA MET A 76 -8.04 10.87 -1.17
C MET A 76 -9.02 10.49 -2.29
N CYS A 77 -9.15 9.21 -2.60
CA CYS A 77 -10.14 8.71 -3.55
C CYS A 77 -11.57 8.99 -3.06
N ASN A 78 -11.90 8.57 -1.84
CA ASN A 78 -13.24 8.76 -1.26
C ASN A 78 -13.59 10.25 -1.17
N TYR A 79 -12.67 11.07 -0.68
CA TYR A 79 -12.89 12.50 -0.52
C TYR A 79 -13.07 13.20 -1.87
N PHE A 80 -12.27 12.85 -2.88
CA PHE A 80 -12.44 13.38 -4.23
C PHE A 80 -13.80 12.99 -4.80
N TRP A 81 -14.22 11.74 -4.61
CA TRP A 81 -15.51 11.25 -5.09
C TRP A 81 -16.70 11.92 -4.42
N GLU A 82 -16.65 12.14 -3.10
CA GLU A 82 -17.67 12.88 -2.35
C GLU A 82 -17.83 14.31 -2.89
N VAL A 83 -16.70 15.01 -3.12
CA VAL A 83 -16.70 16.34 -3.70
C VAL A 83 -17.26 16.29 -5.12
N TYR A 84 -16.86 15.31 -5.92
CA TYR A 84 -17.34 15.16 -7.29
C TYR A 84 -18.85 14.96 -7.37
N LYS A 85 -19.42 14.07 -6.55
CA LYS A 85 -20.87 13.86 -6.48
C LYS A 85 -21.64 15.12 -6.07
N THR A 86 -21.06 15.93 -5.19
CA THR A 86 -21.68 17.16 -4.71
C THR A 86 -21.73 18.21 -5.82
N GLU A 87 -20.65 18.33 -6.58
CA GLU A 87 -20.46 19.37 -7.61
C GLU A 87 -21.12 19.01 -8.95
N SER A 88 -21.17 17.72 -9.29
CA SER A 88 -21.94 17.24 -10.45
C SER A 88 -23.45 17.51 -10.29
N LYS A 89 -23.96 17.53 -9.04
CA LYS A 89 -25.36 17.88 -8.74
C LYS A 89 -25.63 19.38 -8.77
N SER A 90 -24.61 20.22 -8.54
CA SER A 90 -24.74 21.68 -8.49
C SER A 90 -24.52 22.37 -9.84
N GLY A 91 -24.12 21.64 -10.89
CA GLY A 91 -23.83 22.19 -12.21
C GLY A 91 -22.48 22.92 -12.27
N ALA A 92 -21.45 22.30 -11.71
CA ALA A 92 -20.11 22.87 -11.59
C ALA A 92 -19.49 23.33 -12.93
N THR A 93 -18.99 24.57 -12.94
CA THR A 93 -18.23 25.16 -14.06
C THR A 93 -16.73 24.82 -13.97
N GLU A 94 -15.99 24.94 -15.06
CA GLU A 94 -14.52 24.71 -15.07
C GLU A 94 -13.76 25.56 -14.01
N ALA A 95 -14.20 26.81 -13.81
CA ALA A 95 -13.64 27.69 -12.78
C ALA A 95 -13.88 27.17 -11.35
N SER A 96 -15.02 26.52 -11.10
CA SER A 96 -15.33 25.89 -9.81
C SER A 96 -14.42 24.69 -9.53
N TRP A 97 -14.16 23.84 -10.54
CA TRP A 97 -13.22 22.72 -10.45
C TRP A 97 -11.80 23.16 -10.13
N SER A 98 -11.31 24.22 -10.78
CA SER A 98 -9.99 24.79 -10.46
C SER A 98 -9.88 25.20 -8.98
N LYS A 99 -10.94 25.81 -8.43
CA LYS A 99 -11.00 26.21 -7.01
C LYS A 99 -11.04 25.01 -6.07
N ILE A 100 -11.78 23.97 -6.44
CA ILE A 100 -11.87 22.70 -5.70
C ILE A 100 -10.50 22.02 -5.65
N CYS A 101 -9.84 21.82 -6.80
CA CYS A 101 -8.52 21.21 -6.88
C CYS A 101 -7.49 21.98 -6.04
N LYS A 102 -7.52 23.32 -6.09
CA LYS A 102 -6.69 24.16 -5.21
C LYS A 102 -7.00 23.94 -3.73
N THR A 103 -8.26 23.74 -3.36
CA THR A 103 -8.66 23.51 -1.96
C THR A 103 -8.20 22.14 -1.46
N ILE A 104 -8.33 21.10 -2.28
CA ILE A 104 -7.84 19.75 -1.98
C ILE A 104 -6.32 19.76 -1.86
N SER A 105 -5.62 20.32 -2.85
CA SER A 105 -4.15 20.47 -2.84
C SER A 105 -3.66 21.26 -1.63
N ASN A 106 -4.39 22.29 -1.21
CA ASN A 106 -4.07 23.07 -0.02
C ASN A 106 -4.17 22.27 1.29
N ARG A 107 -4.96 21.21 1.34
CA ARG A 107 -5.18 20.40 2.55
C ARG A 107 -4.50 19.04 2.49
N SER A 108 -4.01 18.62 1.32
CA SER A 108 -3.39 17.30 1.10
C SER A 108 -2.29 16.97 2.11
N LYS A 109 -1.39 17.92 2.40
CA LYS A 109 -0.32 17.74 3.40
C LYS A 109 -0.86 17.50 4.81
N LEU A 110 -1.93 18.21 5.19
CA LEU A 110 -2.58 18.01 6.48
C LEU A 110 -3.27 16.64 6.53
N TYR A 111 -3.94 16.25 5.43
CA TYR A 111 -4.55 14.92 5.33
C TYR A 111 -3.52 13.80 5.38
N LEU A 112 -2.35 13.98 4.75
CA LEU A 112 -1.23 13.04 4.82
C LEU A 112 -0.77 12.83 6.26
N ILE A 113 -0.54 13.93 6.99
CA ILE A 113 -0.12 13.86 8.40
C ILE A 113 -1.23 13.29 9.30
N SER A 114 -2.51 13.54 8.99
CA SER A 114 -3.62 12.90 9.67
C SER A 114 -3.67 11.38 9.41
N CYS A 115 -3.41 10.92 8.19
CA CYS A 115 -3.32 9.48 7.88
C CYS A 115 -2.13 8.84 8.60
N LEU A 116 -0.98 9.51 8.65
CA LEU A 116 0.20 9.06 9.39
C LEU A 116 -0.07 8.94 10.89
N GLN A 117 -0.77 9.92 11.46
CA GLN A 117 -1.16 9.91 12.86
C GLN A 117 -2.08 8.73 13.17
N LEU A 118 -3.09 8.47 12.33
CA LEU A 118 -3.96 7.30 12.47
C LEU A 118 -3.18 5.99 12.35
N ALA A 119 -2.31 5.86 11.35
CA ALA A 119 -1.45 4.68 11.17
C ALA A 119 -0.60 4.41 12.42
N SER A 120 0.07 5.44 12.95
CA SER A 120 0.89 5.32 14.16
C SER A 120 0.09 4.88 15.40
N LYS A 121 -1.21 5.20 15.47
CA LYS A 121 -2.07 4.75 16.58
C LYS A 121 -2.50 3.29 16.47
N VAL A 122 -2.54 2.75 15.24
CA VAL A 122 -2.87 1.35 14.97
C VAL A 122 -1.65 0.47 15.19
N ASP A 123 -0.47 0.97 14.83
CA ASP A 123 0.80 0.29 15.07
C ASP A 123 1.12 0.22 16.57
N LEU A 124 0.82 -0.94 17.18
CA LEU A 124 0.96 -1.24 18.61
C LEU A 124 2.41 -1.07 19.12
N HIS A 125 3.40 -1.07 18.21
CA HIS A 125 4.82 -0.95 18.54
C HIS A 125 5.32 0.50 18.63
N SER A 126 4.51 1.51 18.27
CA SER A 126 5.02 2.87 18.09
C SER A 126 4.78 3.82 19.28
N LYS A 127 5.73 4.76 19.47
CA LYS A 127 5.53 5.95 20.30
C LYS A 127 4.38 6.76 19.70
N SER A 128 3.23 6.82 20.37
CA SER A 128 2.11 7.66 19.93
C SER A 128 2.60 9.08 19.62
N LEU A 129 2.38 9.54 18.38
CA LEU A 129 2.80 10.86 17.95
C LEU A 129 2.12 11.96 18.76
N SER A 130 2.92 12.82 19.38
CA SER A 130 2.41 14.01 20.07
C SER A 130 1.98 15.07 19.06
N ILE A 131 0.98 15.87 19.43
CA ILE A 131 0.52 17.01 18.61
C ILE A 131 1.68 17.96 18.29
N SER A 132 2.63 18.16 19.20
CA SER A 132 3.80 19.02 18.99
C SER A 132 4.70 18.49 17.87
N GLN A 133 4.95 17.18 17.81
CA GLN A 133 5.71 16.56 16.71
C GLN A 133 5.00 16.74 15.37
N LEU A 134 3.68 16.56 15.33
CA LEU A 134 2.88 16.76 14.12
C LEU A 134 2.93 18.21 13.63
N ILE A 135 2.85 19.19 14.55
CA ILE A 135 3.01 20.61 14.20
C ILE A 135 4.40 20.89 13.63
N CYS A 136 5.46 20.33 14.20
CA CYS A 136 6.83 20.48 13.70
C CYS A 136 6.97 19.94 12.27
N ILE A 137 6.43 18.75 11.99
CA ILE A 137 6.47 18.16 10.64
C ILE A 137 5.65 18.99 9.67
N LEU A 138 4.44 19.41 10.06
CA LEU A 138 3.59 20.25 9.22
C LEU A 138 4.27 21.57 8.85
N ARG A 139 5.01 22.18 9.78
CA ARG A 139 5.84 23.36 9.49
C ARG A 139 6.98 23.07 8.51
N TRP A 140 7.56 21.87 8.58
CA TRP A 140 8.63 21.44 7.67
C TRP A 140 8.10 21.26 6.24
N ILE A 141 6.95 20.59 6.07
CA ILE A 141 6.36 20.30 4.75
C ILE A 141 5.49 21.43 4.19
N ASP A 142 4.93 22.31 5.04
CA ASP A 142 4.10 23.44 4.65
C ASP A 142 4.41 24.73 5.41
N ARG A 143 5.55 25.34 5.06
CA ARG A 143 6.04 26.59 5.67
C ARG A 143 5.08 27.78 5.58
N LYS A 144 4.08 27.73 4.68
CA LYS A 144 3.15 28.84 4.43
C LYS A 144 1.94 28.84 5.36
N LYS A 145 1.72 27.78 6.13
CA LYS A 145 0.52 27.63 6.96
C LYS A 145 0.88 27.33 8.40
N GLU A 146 0.14 27.98 9.30
CA GLU A 146 0.17 27.65 10.70
C GLU A 146 -0.92 26.63 11.01
N TYR A 147 -0.53 25.58 11.73
CA TYR A 147 -1.43 24.53 12.14
C TYR A 147 -1.59 24.58 13.66
N THR A 148 -2.86 24.55 14.08
CA THR A 148 -3.21 24.48 15.50
C THR A 148 -3.55 23.04 15.87
N LYS A 149 -3.51 22.74 17.17
CA LYS A 149 -4.00 21.46 17.72
C LYS A 149 -5.42 21.15 17.24
N ASN A 150 -6.31 22.13 17.24
CA ASN A 150 -7.70 21.94 16.83
C ASN A 150 -7.81 21.58 15.34
N THR A 151 -7.01 22.22 14.49
CA THR A 151 -6.95 21.91 13.05
C THR A 151 -6.51 20.47 12.79
N ILE A 152 -5.50 19.99 13.54
CA ILE A 152 -4.99 18.62 13.42
C ILE A 152 -6.05 17.60 13.84
N ILE A 153 -6.65 17.78 15.03
CA ILE A 153 -7.67 16.85 15.55
C ILE A 153 -8.89 16.82 14.64
N THR A 154 -9.35 17.97 14.16
CA THR A 154 -10.51 18.05 13.25
C THR A 154 -10.21 17.35 11.92
N SER A 155 -8.99 17.50 11.41
CA SER A 155 -8.56 16.83 10.18
C SER A 155 -8.45 15.32 10.37
N GLU A 156 -7.87 14.87 11.47
CA GLU A 156 -7.78 13.44 11.82
C GLU A 156 -9.16 12.80 11.90
N PHE A 157 -10.09 13.43 12.63
CA PHE A 157 -11.47 12.96 12.73
C PHE A 157 -12.15 12.91 11.37
N LYS A 158 -11.95 13.94 10.52
CA LYS A 158 -12.49 13.96 9.17
C LYS A 158 -11.97 12.78 8.34
N VAL A 159 -10.66 12.54 8.33
CA VAL A 159 -10.06 11.41 7.61
C VAL A 159 -10.68 10.10 8.05
N PHE A 160 -10.72 9.86 9.36
CA PHE A 160 -11.22 8.60 9.90
C PHE A 160 -12.72 8.40 9.60
N LYS A 161 -13.52 9.48 9.69
CA LYS A 161 -14.94 9.45 9.34
C LYS A 161 -15.17 9.18 7.86
N THR A 162 -14.41 9.80 6.95
CA THR A 162 -14.52 9.55 5.49
C THR A 162 -14.16 8.11 5.13
N LEU A 163 -13.33 7.45 5.93
CA LEU A 163 -13.02 6.02 5.80
C LEU A 163 -14.04 5.10 6.49
N GLY A 164 -15.14 5.65 7.02
CA GLY A 164 -16.16 4.87 7.71
C GLY A 164 -15.69 4.26 9.03
N PHE A 165 -14.70 4.87 9.68
CA PHE A 165 -14.06 4.36 10.90
C PHE A 165 -13.39 2.98 10.73
N LYS A 166 -13.02 2.61 9.50
CA LYS A 166 -12.31 1.36 9.18
C LYS A 166 -10.84 1.65 8.88
N MET A 167 -9.96 0.80 9.37
CA MET A 167 -8.52 0.80 9.04
C MET A 167 -8.22 -0.30 8.00
N PRO A 168 -7.23 -0.11 7.11
CA PRO A 168 -6.71 -1.20 6.29
C PRO A 168 -6.12 -2.29 7.19
N PHE A 169 -6.58 -3.52 7.05
CA PHE A 169 -6.10 -4.69 7.80
C PHE A 169 -5.21 -5.62 6.97
N CYS A 170 -4.96 -5.30 5.70
CA CYS A 170 -4.21 -6.15 4.76
C CYS A 170 -3.08 -5.32 4.13
N THR A 171 -2.09 -4.90 4.93
CA THR A 171 -0.89 -4.26 4.36
C THR A 171 -0.03 -5.33 3.66
N PRO A 172 0.77 -4.96 2.63
CA PRO A 172 1.69 -5.91 2.02
C PRO A 172 2.72 -6.48 3.00
N LEU A 173 3.09 -5.74 4.06
CA LEU A 173 4.02 -6.26 5.06
C LEU A 173 3.39 -7.41 5.86
N GLN A 174 2.13 -7.28 6.29
CA GLN A 174 1.38 -8.35 6.94
C GLN A 174 1.25 -9.57 6.01
N CYS A 175 0.97 -9.34 4.72
CA CYS A 175 0.93 -10.41 3.73
C CYS A 175 2.29 -11.13 3.62
N ILE A 176 3.40 -10.39 3.60
CA ILE A 176 4.75 -10.98 3.60
C ILE A 176 4.99 -11.81 4.86
N GLU A 177 4.63 -11.31 6.04
CA GLU A 177 4.82 -12.03 7.30
C GLU A 177 4.05 -13.36 7.34
N VAL A 178 2.78 -13.34 6.92
CA VAL A 178 1.95 -14.54 6.83
C VAL A 178 2.48 -15.51 5.76
N LEU A 179 2.86 -15.02 4.58
CA LEU A 179 3.41 -15.87 3.53
C LEU A 179 4.77 -16.48 3.91
N LEU A 180 5.64 -15.74 4.61
CA LEU A 180 6.91 -16.27 5.13
C LEU A 180 6.67 -17.38 6.17
N ALA A 181 5.66 -17.24 7.02
CA ALA A 181 5.24 -18.29 7.94
C ALA A 181 4.70 -19.51 7.18
N ALA A 182 3.75 -19.32 6.26
CA ALA A 182 3.13 -20.38 5.47
C ALA A 182 4.13 -21.14 4.59
N THR A 183 5.14 -20.45 4.06
CA THR A 183 6.19 -21.07 3.25
C THR A 183 7.25 -21.79 4.08
N GLY A 184 7.36 -21.50 5.38
CA GLY A 184 8.42 -21.99 6.25
C GLY A 184 9.74 -21.22 6.11
N LEU A 185 9.72 -20.10 5.37
CA LEU A 185 10.90 -19.27 5.11
C LEU A 185 11.20 -18.26 6.23
N ARG A 186 10.32 -18.13 7.23
CA ARG A 186 10.47 -17.18 8.33
C ARG A 186 11.82 -17.26 9.05
N HIS A 187 12.40 -18.46 9.16
CA HIS A 187 13.69 -18.66 9.83
C HIS A 187 14.91 -18.49 8.90
N THR A 188 14.69 -18.28 7.60
CA THR A 188 15.76 -17.98 6.66
C THR A 188 16.37 -16.63 7.01
N SER A 189 17.67 -16.61 7.29
CA SER A 189 18.39 -15.39 7.60
C SER A 189 18.24 -14.35 6.50
N ASN A 190 18.02 -13.10 6.90
CA ASN A 190 17.90 -11.92 6.04
C ASN A 190 16.69 -11.87 5.09
N ILE A 191 15.89 -12.93 4.93
CA ILE A 191 14.77 -12.91 3.98
C ILE A 191 13.73 -11.84 4.32
N TYR A 192 13.45 -11.64 5.61
CA TYR A 192 12.51 -10.63 6.06
C TYR A 192 13.03 -9.21 5.79
N GLU A 193 14.29 -8.93 6.12
CA GLU A 193 14.91 -7.62 5.88
C GLU A 193 15.02 -7.31 4.38
N THR A 194 15.46 -8.28 3.57
CA THR A 194 15.50 -8.16 2.11
C THR A 194 14.10 -7.92 1.54
N SER A 195 13.07 -8.60 2.07
CA SER A 195 11.68 -8.40 1.64
C SER A 195 11.18 -6.99 1.98
N ILE A 196 11.55 -6.43 3.13
CA ILE A 196 11.21 -5.03 3.47
C ILE A 196 11.86 -4.05 2.50
N ASN A 197 13.15 -4.24 2.20
CA ASN A 197 13.88 -3.35 1.28
C ASN A 197 13.30 -3.41 -0.15
N LEU A 198 12.95 -4.62 -0.61
CA LEU A 198 12.29 -4.81 -1.91
C LEU A 198 10.86 -4.24 -1.92
N LEU A 199 10.13 -4.33 -0.80
CA LEU A 199 8.82 -3.69 -0.66
C LEU A 199 8.94 -2.17 -0.73
N ASP A 200 9.93 -1.58 -0.06
CA ASP A 200 10.22 -0.15 -0.13
C ASP A 200 10.48 0.31 -1.57
N LEU A 201 11.33 -0.43 -2.28
CA LEU A 201 11.60 -0.21 -3.71
C LEU A 201 10.31 -0.31 -4.54
N ALA A 202 9.50 -1.35 -4.33
CA ALA A 202 8.26 -1.56 -5.07
C ALA A 202 7.27 -0.40 -4.92
N TYR A 203 7.22 0.25 -3.75
CA TYR A 203 6.41 1.45 -3.55
C TYR A 203 7.04 2.70 -4.18
N LEU A 204 8.37 2.89 -4.06
CA LEU A 204 9.04 4.04 -4.66
C LEU A 204 8.98 4.02 -6.19
N GLN A 205 9.06 2.83 -6.78
CA GLN A 205 8.99 2.57 -8.22
C GLN A 205 7.59 2.05 -8.65
N HIS A 206 6.54 2.30 -7.88
CA HIS A 206 5.20 1.73 -8.10
C HIS A 206 4.68 1.97 -9.53
N GLU A 207 4.82 3.19 -10.05
CA GLU A 207 4.40 3.51 -11.43
C GLU A 207 5.18 2.70 -12.47
N GLN A 208 6.51 2.59 -12.31
CA GLN A 208 7.36 1.84 -13.23
C GLN A 208 7.08 0.34 -13.15
N LEU A 209 6.99 -0.22 -11.94
CA LEU A 209 6.67 -1.63 -11.71
C LEU A 209 5.41 -2.03 -12.47
N TYR A 210 4.29 -1.35 -12.22
CA TYR A 210 3.02 -1.72 -12.85
C TYR A 210 2.95 -1.36 -14.33
N SER A 211 3.77 -0.41 -14.82
CA SER A 211 3.91 -0.18 -16.27
C SER A 211 4.57 -1.37 -16.98
N HIS A 212 5.58 -2.00 -16.35
CA HIS A 212 6.21 -3.21 -16.88
C HIS A 212 5.29 -4.43 -16.78
N VAL A 213 4.57 -4.60 -15.65
CA VAL A 213 3.56 -5.66 -15.50
C VAL A 213 2.50 -5.57 -16.59
N GLN A 214 2.00 -4.36 -16.87
CA GLN A 214 1.04 -4.14 -17.95
C GLN A 214 1.63 -4.52 -19.32
N CYS A 215 2.89 -4.15 -19.56
CA CYS A 215 3.58 -4.49 -20.81
C CYS A 215 3.74 -6.00 -20.99
N LEU A 216 4.10 -6.74 -19.94
CA LEU A 216 4.23 -8.20 -19.97
C LEU A 216 2.89 -8.88 -20.22
N ALA A 217 1.83 -8.50 -19.48
CA ALA A 217 0.52 -9.15 -19.58
C ALA A 217 -0.14 -9.00 -20.95
N GLN A 218 0.15 -7.92 -21.68
CA GLN A 218 -0.60 -7.53 -22.89
C GLN A 218 0.28 -7.36 -24.14
N GLY A 219 1.60 -7.47 -24.01
CA GLY A 219 2.57 -7.15 -25.05
C GLY A 219 2.58 -5.67 -25.49
N ARG A 220 1.71 -4.81 -24.91
CA ARG A 220 1.48 -3.38 -25.18
C ARG A 220 0.78 -2.73 -23.97
N ILE A 221 0.86 -1.41 -23.83
CA ILE A 221 0.04 -0.65 -22.87
C ILE A 221 -1.44 -0.72 -23.33
N SER A 222 -2.31 -1.41 -22.56
CA SER A 222 -3.72 -1.56 -22.94
C SER A 222 -4.48 -0.23 -23.07
N LYS A 223 -5.44 -0.24 -24.00
CA LYS A 223 -6.39 0.82 -24.28
C LYS A 223 -7.82 0.49 -23.83
N SER A 224 -8.12 -0.73 -23.36
CA SER A 224 -9.49 -1.12 -22.98
C SER A 224 -9.78 -0.78 -21.51
N GLU A 225 -11.02 -0.40 -21.19
CA GLU A 225 -11.42 -0.06 -19.82
C GLU A 225 -11.41 -1.28 -18.88
N VAL A 226 -11.74 -2.47 -19.39
CA VAL A 226 -11.70 -3.73 -18.64
C VAL A 226 -10.27 -4.06 -18.20
N ASP A 227 -9.31 -3.90 -19.09
CA ASP A 227 -7.90 -4.13 -18.78
C ASP A 227 -7.36 -3.14 -17.74
N LYS A 228 -7.77 -1.87 -17.80
CA LYS A 228 -7.40 -0.87 -16.80
C LYS A 228 -7.94 -1.24 -15.43
N ARG A 229 -9.20 -1.69 -15.34
CA ARG A 229 -9.80 -2.16 -14.08
C ARG A 229 -9.11 -3.40 -13.54
N ASN A 230 -8.75 -4.35 -14.40
CA ASN A 230 -7.99 -5.54 -13.98
C ASN A 230 -6.61 -5.17 -13.43
N LEU A 231 -5.90 -4.23 -14.07
CA LEU A 231 -4.63 -3.72 -13.55
C LEU A 231 -4.81 -3.00 -12.22
N MET A 232 -5.87 -2.21 -12.06
CA MET A 232 -6.17 -1.54 -10.78
C MET A 232 -6.48 -2.55 -9.66
N ALA A 233 -7.22 -3.61 -9.96
CA ALA A 233 -7.49 -4.69 -9.00
C ALA A 233 -6.19 -5.41 -8.61
N LEU A 234 -5.30 -5.67 -9.58
CA LEU A 234 -3.99 -6.24 -9.31
C LEU A 234 -3.13 -5.34 -8.41
N LYS A 235 -3.16 -4.01 -8.62
CA LYS A 235 -2.45 -3.04 -7.79
C LYS A 235 -2.88 -3.05 -6.32
N THR A 236 -4.13 -3.40 -6.05
CA THR A 236 -4.67 -3.52 -4.68
C THR A 236 -4.40 -4.88 -4.05
N ASN A 237 -3.99 -5.88 -4.85
CA ASN A 237 -3.74 -7.23 -4.36
C ASN A 237 -2.40 -7.31 -3.61
N SER A 238 -2.46 -7.00 -2.31
CA SER A 238 -1.30 -6.95 -1.42
C SER A 238 -0.67 -8.33 -1.18
N LEU A 239 -1.46 -9.40 -1.26
CA LEU A 239 -0.98 -10.79 -1.13
C LEU A 239 -0.17 -11.22 -2.35
N PHE A 240 -0.63 -10.87 -3.56
CA PHE A 240 0.12 -11.07 -4.79
C PHE A 240 1.45 -10.31 -4.78
N LEU A 241 1.43 -9.03 -4.42
CA LEU A 241 2.66 -8.24 -4.30
C LEU A 241 3.62 -8.85 -3.27
N GLY A 242 3.10 -9.27 -2.11
CA GLY A 242 3.88 -9.94 -1.07
C GLY A 242 4.55 -11.22 -1.55
N GLY A 243 3.84 -12.08 -2.29
CA GLY A 243 4.41 -13.28 -2.90
C GLY A 243 5.52 -12.98 -3.90
N CYS A 244 5.32 -11.99 -4.77
CA CYS A 244 6.35 -11.55 -5.72
C CYS A 244 7.61 -11.04 -5.03
N ILE A 245 7.46 -10.30 -3.94
CA ILE A 245 8.57 -9.76 -3.15
C ILE A 245 9.35 -10.87 -2.46
N ILE A 246 8.67 -11.83 -1.84
CA ILE A 246 9.33 -12.98 -1.20
C ILE A 246 10.13 -13.76 -2.24
N LEU A 247 9.53 -14.06 -3.40
CA LEU A 247 10.24 -14.77 -4.46
C LEU A 247 11.46 -13.98 -4.93
N CYS A 248 11.32 -12.66 -5.16
CA CYS A 248 12.45 -11.81 -5.52
C CYS A 248 13.55 -11.81 -4.44
N ALA A 249 13.18 -11.82 -3.15
CA ALA A 249 14.14 -11.91 -2.06
C ALA A 249 14.95 -13.21 -2.11
N THR A 250 14.34 -14.33 -2.52
CA THR A 250 15.08 -15.60 -2.68
C THR A 250 16.19 -15.51 -3.74
N PHE A 251 16.01 -14.69 -4.79
CA PHE A 251 17.03 -14.48 -5.81
C PHE A 251 18.25 -13.74 -5.23
N PHE A 252 18.04 -12.74 -4.39
CA PHE A 252 19.12 -12.01 -3.71
C PHE A 252 19.85 -12.83 -2.66
N LEU A 253 19.19 -13.83 -2.08
CA LEU A 253 19.77 -14.75 -1.11
C LEU A 253 20.44 -15.98 -1.75
N TYR A 254 20.61 -15.98 -3.07
CA TYR A 254 21.28 -17.04 -3.83
C TYR A 254 20.68 -18.44 -3.64
N PHE A 255 19.35 -18.51 -3.51
CA PHE A 255 18.65 -19.79 -3.53
C PHE A 255 18.89 -20.50 -4.86
N ASP A 256 19.05 -21.83 -4.84
CA ASP A 256 19.09 -22.63 -6.06
C ASP A 256 17.80 -22.40 -6.85
N ASN A 257 17.92 -22.29 -8.18
CA ASN A 257 16.79 -22.11 -9.09
C ASN A 257 15.69 -23.17 -8.88
N ASN A 258 16.05 -24.42 -8.55
CA ASN A 258 15.08 -25.47 -8.25
C ASN A 258 14.28 -25.19 -6.97
N ILE A 259 14.95 -24.65 -5.95
CA ILE A 259 14.31 -24.28 -4.68
C ILE A 259 13.42 -23.06 -4.90
N ALA A 260 13.91 -22.04 -5.63
CA ALA A 260 13.13 -20.86 -5.98
C ALA A 260 11.86 -21.21 -6.77
N LYS A 261 11.95 -22.19 -7.69
CA LYS A 261 10.77 -22.72 -8.42
C LYS A 261 9.77 -23.40 -7.50
N GLY A 262 10.24 -24.20 -6.53
CA GLY A 262 9.39 -24.80 -5.51
C GLY A 262 8.68 -23.76 -4.65
N ILE A 263 9.41 -22.72 -4.22
CA ILE A 263 8.85 -21.60 -3.45
C ILE A 263 7.80 -20.83 -4.26
N ALA A 264 8.11 -20.51 -5.51
CA ALA A 264 7.17 -19.82 -6.40
C ALA A 264 5.88 -20.61 -6.64
N THR A 265 5.96 -21.94 -6.77
CA THR A 265 4.78 -22.80 -6.91
C THR A 265 3.93 -22.76 -5.63
N LYS A 266 4.56 -22.91 -4.47
CA LYS A 266 3.88 -22.82 -3.18
C LYS A 266 3.24 -21.44 -2.95
N LEU A 267 3.92 -20.37 -3.33
CA LEU A 267 3.38 -19.01 -3.26
C LEU A 267 2.19 -18.81 -4.21
N ALA A 268 2.26 -19.38 -5.42
CA ALA A 268 1.16 -19.31 -6.38
C ALA A 268 -0.11 -19.97 -5.84
N ASP A 269 0.04 -21.14 -5.19
CA ASP A 269 -1.06 -21.83 -4.53
C ASP A 269 -1.65 -21.01 -3.37
N LEU A 270 -0.81 -20.39 -2.54
CA LEU A 270 -1.27 -19.58 -1.39
C LEU A 270 -1.96 -18.27 -1.79
N VAL A 271 -1.56 -17.70 -2.93
CA VAL A 271 -2.03 -16.40 -3.44
C VAL A 271 -3.25 -16.55 -4.37
N ASP A 272 -3.64 -17.79 -4.73
CA ASP A 272 -4.63 -18.08 -5.77
C ASP A 272 -4.28 -17.50 -7.15
N THR A 273 -3.03 -17.68 -7.60
CA THR A 273 -2.54 -17.15 -8.89
C THR A 273 -1.67 -18.18 -9.64
N THR A 274 -1.14 -17.80 -10.81
CA THR A 274 -0.23 -18.65 -11.56
C THR A 274 1.23 -18.47 -11.15
N TYR A 275 1.98 -19.57 -11.18
CA TYR A 275 3.44 -19.55 -10.99
C TYR A 275 4.13 -18.56 -11.94
N THR A 276 3.70 -18.49 -13.20
CA THR A 276 4.27 -17.61 -14.21
C THR A 276 4.12 -16.14 -13.85
N ASP A 277 2.96 -15.75 -13.32
CA ASP A 277 2.71 -14.35 -12.96
C ASP A 277 3.62 -13.91 -11.80
N ILE A 278 3.75 -14.73 -10.75
CA ILE A 278 4.65 -14.41 -9.63
C ILE A 278 6.10 -14.35 -10.12
N TRP A 279 6.52 -15.32 -10.94
CA TRP A 279 7.88 -15.39 -11.45
C TRP A 279 8.24 -14.17 -12.29
N ASP A 280 7.36 -13.77 -13.21
CA ASP A 280 7.59 -12.65 -14.12
C ASP A 280 7.67 -11.32 -13.36
N VAL A 281 6.75 -11.08 -12.42
CA VAL A 281 6.76 -9.86 -11.60
C VAL A 281 7.96 -9.83 -10.65
N ALA A 282 8.36 -10.96 -10.07
CA ALA A 282 9.57 -11.04 -9.27
C ALA A 282 10.84 -10.72 -10.08
N ASN A 283 10.91 -11.13 -11.35
CA ASN A 283 12.02 -10.75 -12.24
C ASN A 283 11.99 -9.27 -12.60
N ILE A 284 10.82 -8.65 -12.80
CA ILE A 284 10.73 -7.19 -12.96
C ILE A 284 11.29 -6.50 -11.73
N LEU A 285 10.90 -6.93 -10.52
CA LEU A 285 11.41 -6.37 -9.27
C LEU A 285 12.92 -6.52 -9.14
N LEU A 286 13.48 -7.67 -9.53
CA LEU A 286 14.92 -7.90 -9.55
C LEU A 286 15.64 -6.92 -10.50
N VAL A 287 15.09 -6.72 -11.71
CA VAL A 287 15.66 -5.78 -12.69
C VAL A 287 15.61 -4.35 -12.16
N LEU A 288 14.49 -3.93 -11.56
CA LEU A 288 14.38 -2.60 -10.94
C LEU A 288 15.40 -2.43 -9.81
N ALA A 289 15.62 -3.46 -9.00
CA ALA A 289 16.55 -3.42 -7.88
C ALA A 289 18.02 -3.37 -8.30
N ILE A 290 18.38 -3.92 -9.46
CA ILE A 290 19.76 -3.87 -10.00
C ILE A 290 20.05 -2.53 -10.70
N GLN A 291 19.01 -1.80 -11.11
CA GLN A 291 19.13 -0.53 -11.84
C GLN A 291 19.22 0.71 -10.94
N GLU A 292 18.92 0.59 -9.63
CA GLU A 292 19.18 1.64 -8.62
C GLU A 292 20.62 1.57 -8.07
#